data_AF-A0A8D2Q5I8-F1
#
_entry.id   AF-A0A8D2Q5I8-F1
#
_cell.length_a   1.000
_cell.length_b   1.000
_cell.length_c   1.000
_cell.angle_alpha   90.00
_cell.angle_beta   90.00
_cell.angle_gamma   90.00
#
_symmetry.space_group_name_H-M   'P 1'
#
loop_
_entity.id
_entity.type
_entity.pdbx_description
1 polymer ?
#
loop_
_entity_poly.entity_id
_entity_poly.type
_entity_poly.pdbx_seq_one_letter_code
_entity_poly.pdbx_strand_id
1 'polypeptide(L)'
;SNIMSSEALRSTLPRIGRRASTRVSILSAMELIWNLCEIMFIEAAPAGSLLCLLLDWVRLHVCDVDNMVCELLRSENPAKHENFWNVVTIFVLQGRMDEARQLLSKEASTHPTSANMCKILDELMKKMPVLCPGNTQTLTEMELKWQHWHEECQRFLKDGTFASHPHLETLCKILLGDESTILEKKDLMTTWYHFLVTRLLYTHPTVKHMELHLYAQSSLDLFLGGESSPEPLDSILLAAFEFDIHQVIKECSIALSNWWFVAHLTDLLDHCNLLQSHNLYFGSNMREYLLLEYASGLFSHHSLWQLAVDYFDHCPEYGRAYLEHHIERIPLETEHKALKVLRICEQRMLSEQVRSICKTMAMKAVRNNRLGSALSWSIRAKDAAFATLVSDRFLKEYCEKGTFSDLDLIDNLGPSMLLSDRLTFLGKYREFHRMYGEKQFFAAAKLLLMLMTARIAPCSFWMTLLTDALPLLEQKEVIFSADQTYELMKCLEDVTASELKKKLQDDDAETMKVEMLRLALARNLARAIVKEGTVEEP
;
A
#
# COMPACT_ATOMS: atom_id res chain seq x y z
N SER A 1 -18.67 -18.56 -23.23
CA SER A 1 -20.04 -18.95 -22.86
C SER A 1 -20.63 -17.88 -21.95
N ASN A 2 -21.49 -17.07 -22.58
CA ASN A 2 -22.52 -16.17 -22.06
C ASN A 2 -22.17 -15.17 -20.96
N ILE A 3 -21.99 -13.92 -21.36
CA ILE A 3 -22.53 -12.76 -20.63
C ILE A 3 -23.34 -11.96 -21.65
N MET A 4 -24.66 -12.15 -21.59
CA MET A 4 -25.68 -11.33 -22.23
C MET A 4 -26.17 -10.29 -21.21
N SER A 5 -26.29 -9.05 -21.67
CA SER A 5 -27.27 -8.01 -21.28
C SER A 5 -27.63 -7.83 -19.78
N SER A 6 -27.38 -6.63 -19.27
CA SER A 6 -27.27 -6.28 -17.84
C SER A 6 -28.55 -6.17 -17.02
N GLU A 7 -29.77 -6.44 -17.51
CA GLU A 7 -30.98 -6.07 -16.73
C GLU A 7 -31.95 -7.17 -16.31
N ALA A 8 -31.79 -8.44 -16.68
CA ALA A 8 -32.85 -9.45 -16.41
C ALA A 8 -32.50 -10.61 -15.44
N LEU A 9 -31.29 -10.69 -14.86
CA LEU A 9 -30.87 -11.88 -14.08
C LEU A 9 -30.34 -11.57 -12.66
N ARG A 10 -31.08 -10.76 -11.89
CA ARG A 10 -30.75 -10.47 -10.49
C ARG A 10 -30.96 -11.64 -9.50
N SER A 11 -31.48 -12.82 -9.87
CA SER A 11 -31.93 -13.79 -8.86
C SER A 11 -31.13 -15.10 -8.66
N THR A 12 -30.32 -15.65 -9.58
CA THR A 12 -29.81 -17.04 -9.36
C THR A 12 -28.37 -17.33 -9.86
N LEU A 13 -27.34 -16.94 -9.09
CA LEU A 13 -25.95 -17.44 -9.24
C LEU A 13 -25.21 -17.42 -7.88
N PRO A 14 -24.25 -18.34 -7.62
CA PRO A 14 -23.58 -18.48 -6.32
C PRO A 14 -22.83 -17.20 -5.90
N ARG A 15 -22.87 -16.88 -4.60
CA ARG A 15 -22.34 -15.65 -3.96
C ARG A 15 -20.90 -15.25 -4.33
N ILE A 16 -20.04 -16.19 -4.74
CA ILE A 16 -18.63 -15.94 -5.09
C ILE A 16 -18.49 -15.44 -6.53
N GLY A 17 -19.25 -15.99 -7.48
CA GLY A 17 -19.26 -15.54 -8.88
C GLY A 17 -19.85 -14.14 -9.05
N ARG A 18 -20.86 -13.78 -8.25
CA ARG A 18 -21.45 -12.43 -8.24
C ARG A 18 -20.42 -11.36 -7.85
N ARG A 19 -19.60 -11.61 -6.82
CA ARG A 19 -18.57 -10.65 -6.37
C ARG A 19 -17.44 -10.45 -7.39
N ALA A 20 -17.03 -11.51 -8.08
CA ALA A 20 -16.01 -11.42 -9.12
C ALA A 20 -16.53 -10.64 -10.34
N SER A 21 -17.76 -10.91 -10.78
CA SER A 21 -18.42 -10.15 -11.85
C SER A 21 -18.57 -8.67 -11.52
N THR A 22 -18.93 -8.32 -10.27
CA THR A 22 -19.01 -6.92 -9.83
C THR A 22 -17.63 -6.25 -9.83
N ARG A 23 -16.55 -6.93 -9.41
CA ARG A 23 -15.20 -6.35 -9.41
C ARG A 23 -14.64 -6.13 -10.82
N VAL A 24 -14.90 -7.04 -11.74
CA VAL A 24 -14.53 -6.86 -13.16
C VAL A 24 -15.27 -5.67 -13.75
N SER A 25 -16.58 -5.56 -13.48
CA SER A 25 -17.37 -4.40 -13.92
C SER A 25 -16.85 -3.07 -13.37
N ILE A 26 -16.43 -3.01 -12.11
CA ILE A 26 -15.81 -1.81 -11.52
C ILE A 26 -14.47 -1.48 -12.20
N LEU A 27 -13.63 -2.48 -12.46
CA LEU A 27 -12.35 -2.27 -13.15
C LEU A 27 -12.55 -1.79 -14.59
N SER A 28 -13.51 -2.36 -15.33
CA SER A 28 -13.86 -1.90 -16.66
C SER A 28 -14.40 -0.46 -16.64
N ALA A 29 -15.22 -0.11 -15.64
CA ALA A 29 -15.67 1.27 -15.46
C ALA A 29 -14.50 2.22 -15.14
N MET A 30 -13.54 1.80 -14.31
CA MET A 30 -12.33 2.56 -14.03
C MET A 30 -11.50 2.79 -15.29
N GLU A 31 -11.28 1.76 -16.10
CA GLU A 31 -10.55 1.86 -17.37
C GLU A 31 -11.28 2.77 -18.37
N LEU A 32 -12.60 2.66 -18.46
CA LEU A 32 -13.45 3.54 -19.28
C LEU A 32 -13.28 5.01 -18.90
N ILE A 33 -13.39 5.33 -17.62
CA ILE A 33 -13.24 6.69 -17.10
C ILE A 33 -11.81 7.19 -17.31
N TRP A 34 -10.81 6.36 -17.00
CA TRP A 34 -9.39 6.72 -17.13
C TRP A 34 -9.04 7.13 -18.56
N ASN A 35 -9.42 6.30 -19.53
CA ASN A 35 -9.13 6.57 -20.94
C ASN A 35 -9.87 7.82 -21.42
N LEU A 36 -11.10 8.06 -20.96
CA LEU A 36 -11.80 9.30 -21.27
C LEU A 36 -11.09 10.53 -20.67
N CYS A 37 -10.64 10.44 -19.41
CA CYS A 37 -9.88 11.50 -18.77
C CYS A 37 -8.55 11.77 -19.49
N GLU A 38 -7.88 10.75 -20.01
CA GLU A 38 -6.67 10.91 -20.81
C GLU A 38 -6.95 11.70 -22.11
N ILE A 39 -8.00 11.31 -22.85
CA ILE A 39 -8.42 11.98 -24.09
C ILE A 39 -8.84 13.43 -23.83
N MET A 40 -9.66 13.65 -22.80
CA MET A 40 -10.23 14.96 -22.51
C MET A 40 -9.21 15.90 -21.87
N PHE A 41 -8.49 15.45 -20.85
CA PHE A 41 -7.68 16.33 -20.01
C PHE A 41 -6.20 16.39 -20.41
N ILE A 42 -5.61 15.27 -20.86
CA ILE A 42 -4.15 15.14 -21.01
C ILE A 42 -3.71 15.35 -22.46
N GLU A 43 -4.32 14.64 -23.41
CA GLU A 43 -3.88 14.65 -24.81
C GLU A 43 -4.14 16.00 -25.48
N ALA A 44 -5.13 16.77 -24.99
CA ALA A 44 -5.52 18.09 -25.50
C ALA A 44 -5.62 18.13 -27.03
N ALA A 45 -6.14 17.04 -27.62
CA ALA A 45 -6.11 16.82 -29.04
C ALA A 45 -6.81 17.97 -29.80
N PRO A 46 -6.26 18.43 -30.93
CA PRO A 46 -6.88 19.48 -31.74
C PRO A 46 -8.24 19.01 -32.26
N ALA A 47 -9.10 19.98 -32.60
CA ALA A 47 -10.44 19.72 -33.13
C ALA A 47 -10.38 18.72 -34.30
N GLY A 48 -11.32 17.77 -34.33
CA GLY A 48 -11.38 16.69 -35.33
C GLY A 48 -10.52 15.45 -35.02
N SER A 49 -9.33 15.58 -34.40
CA SER A 49 -8.60 14.41 -33.89
C SER A 49 -9.29 13.81 -32.66
N LEU A 50 -9.96 14.66 -31.88
CA LEU A 50 -10.81 14.28 -30.74
C LEU A 50 -11.82 13.19 -31.10
N LEU A 51 -12.53 13.33 -32.23
CA LEU A 51 -13.53 12.35 -32.64
C LEU A 51 -12.91 10.98 -32.93
N CYS A 52 -11.70 10.95 -33.51
CA CYS A 52 -10.99 9.69 -33.77
C CYS A 52 -10.64 8.99 -32.45
N LEU A 53 -10.16 9.73 -31.46
CA LEU A 53 -9.86 9.22 -30.13
C LEU A 53 -11.13 8.70 -29.41
N LEU A 54 -12.25 9.42 -29.53
CA LEU A 54 -13.52 8.99 -28.96
C LEU A 54 -14.08 7.72 -29.65
N LEU A 55 -13.87 7.57 -30.96
CA LEU A 55 -14.21 6.34 -31.68
C LEU A 55 -13.38 5.16 -31.16
N ASP A 56 -12.07 5.34 -31.00
CA ASP A 56 -11.20 4.29 -30.48
C ASP A 56 -11.53 3.95 -29.02
N TRP A 57 -11.91 4.95 -28.21
CA TRP A 57 -12.42 4.78 -26.86
C TRP A 57 -13.69 3.92 -26.82
N VAL A 58 -14.70 4.21 -27.65
CA VAL A 58 -15.93 3.40 -27.71
C VAL A 58 -15.64 1.98 -28.21
N ARG A 59 -14.77 1.82 -29.22
CA ARG A 59 -14.41 0.51 -29.76
C ARG A 59 -13.70 -0.38 -28.75
N LEU A 60 -12.89 0.21 -27.87
CA LEU A 60 -12.21 -0.52 -26.81
C LEU A 60 -13.19 -1.04 -25.76
N HIS A 61 -14.21 -0.24 -25.42
CA HIS A 61 -15.10 -0.51 -24.29
C HIS A 61 -16.42 -1.20 -24.66
N VAL A 62 -16.78 -1.26 -25.96
CA VAL A 62 -17.98 -1.97 -26.46
C VAL A 62 -17.55 -3.27 -27.18
N CYS A 63 -17.31 -4.34 -26.39
CA CYS A 63 -16.77 -5.62 -26.87
C CYS A 63 -17.81 -6.62 -27.42
N ASP A 64 -19.11 -6.38 -27.25
CA ASP A 64 -20.17 -7.34 -27.63
C ASP A 64 -20.18 -7.65 -29.14
N VAL A 65 -19.70 -6.70 -29.92
CA VAL A 65 -19.59 -6.77 -31.39
C VAL A 65 -18.64 -7.86 -31.83
N ASP A 66 -17.47 -7.96 -31.21
CA ASP A 66 -16.43 -8.90 -31.63
C ASP A 66 -16.87 -10.36 -31.40
N ASN A 67 -17.69 -10.60 -30.36
CA ASN A 67 -18.34 -11.90 -30.14
C ASN A 67 -19.36 -12.21 -31.25
N MET A 68 -20.22 -11.26 -31.61
CA MET A 68 -21.22 -11.43 -32.66
C MET A 68 -20.58 -11.64 -34.04
N VAL A 69 -19.47 -10.93 -34.31
CA VAL A 69 -18.64 -11.11 -35.51
C VAL A 69 -18.02 -12.51 -35.54
N CYS A 70 -17.48 -12.98 -34.42
CA CYS A 70 -16.91 -14.33 -34.34
C CYS A 70 -17.96 -15.42 -34.62
N GLU A 71 -19.17 -15.28 -34.11
CA GLU A 71 -20.27 -16.21 -34.39
C GLU A 71 -20.66 -16.19 -35.87
N LEU A 72 -20.78 -15.01 -36.46
CA LEU A 72 -21.10 -14.84 -37.88
C LEU A 72 -20.02 -15.42 -38.80
N LEU A 73 -18.74 -15.23 -38.48
CA LEU A 73 -17.62 -15.76 -39.27
C LEU A 73 -17.46 -17.28 -39.16
N ARG A 74 -17.99 -17.89 -38.10
CA ARG A 74 -18.04 -19.36 -37.94
C ARG A 74 -19.18 -20.01 -38.73
N SER A 75 -20.15 -19.23 -39.19
CA SER A 75 -21.24 -19.73 -40.03
C SER A 75 -20.75 -20.12 -41.42
N GLU A 76 -21.27 -21.22 -41.96
CA GLU A 76 -20.97 -21.67 -43.33
C GLU A 76 -21.41 -20.66 -44.39
N ASN A 77 -22.46 -19.87 -44.11
CA ASN A 77 -22.91 -18.79 -44.98
C ASN A 77 -23.19 -17.52 -44.17
N PRO A 78 -22.20 -16.62 -44.04
CA PRO A 78 -22.33 -15.39 -43.28
C PRO A 78 -23.46 -14.47 -43.75
N ALA A 79 -23.72 -14.40 -45.06
CA ALA A 79 -24.72 -13.49 -45.64
C ALA A 79 -26.18 -13.86 -45.28
N LYS A 80 -26.41 -15.13 -44.91
CA LYS A 80 -27.74 -15.63 -44.50
C LYS A 80 -27.92 -15.70 -42.98
N HIS A 81 -26.91 -15.31 -42.22
CA HIS A 81 -26.95 -15.38 -40.77
C HIS A 81 -27.90 -14.31 -40.21
N GLU A 82 -28.66 -14.64 -39.16
CA GLU A 82 -29.67 -13.73 -38.58
C GLU A 82 -29.05 -12.40 -38.11
N ASN A 83 -27.83 -12.46 -37.56
CA ASN A 83 -27.09 -11.29 -37.10
C ASN A 83 -26.33 -10.54 -38.21
N PHE A 84 -26.42 -10.94 -39.48
CA PHE A 84 -25.61 -10.32 -40.54
C PHE A 84 -25.79 -8.81 -40.64
N TRP A 85 -27.03 -8.35 -40.80
CA TRP A 85 -27.33 -6.91 -40.90
C TRP A 85 -27.08 -6.17 -39.59
N ASN A 86 -27.21 -6.83 -38.43
CA ASN A 86 -26.87 -6.24 -37.15
C ASN A 86 -25.37 -5.95 -37.07
N VAL A 87 -24.51 -6.91 -37.47
CA VAL A 87 -23.06 -6.73 -37.49
C VAL A 87 -22.64 -5.66 -38.49
N VAL A 88 -23.19 -5.64 -39.71
CA VAL A 88 -22.90 -4.59 -40.69
C VAL A 88 -23.31 -3.21 -40.14
N THR A 89 -24.50 -3.12 -39.54
CA THR A 89 -24.99 -1.87 -38.93
C THR A 89 -24.06 -1.42 -37.80
N ILE A 90 -23.65 -2.32 -36.91
CA ILE A 90 -22.74 -2.00 -35.81
C ILE A 90 -21.39 -1.50 -36.32
N PHE A 91 -20.82 -2.12 -37.35
CA PHE A 91 -19.57 -1.63 -37.94
C PHE A 91 -19.72 -0.21 -38.49
N VAL A 92 -20.85 0.11 -39.12
CA VAL A 92 -21.13 1.49 -39.54
C VAL A 92 -21.29 2.41 -38.33
N LEU A 93 -22.04 2.02 -37.29
CA LEU A 93 -22.18 2.84 -36.08
C LEU A 93 -20.83 3.13 -35.39
N GLN A 94 -19.93 2.15 -35.36
CA GLN A 94 -18.56 2.28 -34.83
C GLN A 94 -17.56 2.96 -35.78
N GLY A 95 -17.97 3.35 -36.99
CA GLY A 95 -17.09 3.90 -38.02
C GLY A 95 -16.04 2.92 -38.57
N ARG A 96 -16.23 1.61 -38.40
CA ARG A 96 -15.42 0.51 -38.95
C ARG A 96 -15.81 0.25 -40.41
N MET A 97 -15.53 1.24 -41.26
CA MET A 97 -16.03 1.26 -42.65
C MET A 97 -15.45 0.13 -43.49
N ASP A 98 -14.17 -0.20 -43.33
CA ASP A 98 -13.55 -1.25 -44.14
C ASP A 98 -14.09 -2.65 -43.82
N GLU A 99 -14.41 -2.93 -42.56
CA GLU A 99 -15.04 -4.18 -42.14
C GLU A 99 -16.49 -4.28 -42.64
N ALA A 100 -17.25 -3.18 -42.56
CA ALA A 100 -18.60 -3.11 -43.12
C ALA A 100 -18.59 -3.38 -44.63
N ARG A 101 -17.67 -2.75 -45.36
CA ARG A 101 -17.46 -2.93 -46.80
C ARG A 101 -17.12 -4.37 -47.18
N GLN A 102 -16.23 -5.02 -46.41
CA GLN A 102 -15.90 -6.43 -46.62
C GLN A 102 -17.14 -7.34 -46.48
N LEU A 103 -18.02 -7.09 -45.51
CA LEU A 103 -19.26 -7.86 -45.37
C LEU A 103 -20.25 -7.57 -46.50
N LEU A 104 -20.42 -6.30 -46.89
CA LEU A 104 -21.27 -5.91 -48.02
C LEU A 104 -20.82 -6.53 -49.35
N SER A 105 -19.52 -6.71 -49.54
CA SER A 105 -18.98 -7.40 -50.73
C SER A 105 -19.44 -8.86 -50.81
N LYS A 106 -19.58 -9.54 -49.66
CA LYS A 106 -20.09 -10.92 -49.57
C LYS A 106 -21.58 -10.97 -49.90
N GLU A 107 -22.35 -10.01 -49.43
CA GLU A 107 -23.78 -9.87 -49.77
C GLU A 107 -23.95 -9.62 -51.28
N ALA A 108 -23.18 -8.71 -51.87
CA ALA A 108 -23.21 -8.43 -53.30
C ALA A 108 -22.88 -9.66 -54.17
N SER A 109 -22.03 -10.57 -53.68
CA SER A 109 -21.70 -11.82 -54.36
C SER A 109 -22.81 -12.89 -54.25
N THR A 110 -23.58 -12.85 -53.16
CA THR A 110 -24.61 -13.85 -52.86
C THR A 110 -25.97 -13.47 -53.47
N HIS A 111 -26.27 -12.17 -53.52
CA HIS A 111 -27.54 -11.63 -54.00
C HIS A 111 -27.32 -10.62 -55.14
N PRO A 112 -27.47 -11.05 -56.41
CA PRO A 112 -27.23 -10.19 -57.58
C PRO A 112 -28.16 -8.97 -57.67
N THR A 113 -29.35 -9.06 -57.07
CA THR A 113 -30.36 -7.98 -57.05
C THR A 113 -29.94 -6.79 -56.19
N SER A 114 -29.22 -7.03 -55.08
CA SER A 114 -28.67 -6.00 -54.20
C SER A 114 -27.26 -5.56 -54.61
N ALA A 115 -26.58 -6.31 -55.48
CA ALA A 115 -25.17 -6.09 -55.83
C ALA A 115 -24.84 -4.66 -56.30
N ASN A 116 -25.68 -4.04 -57.12
CA ASN A 116 -25.45 -2.65 -57.56
C ASN A 116 -25.61 -1.64 -56.42
N MET A 117 -26.61 -1.84 -55.55
CA MET A 117 -26.81 -0.99 -54.37
C MET A 117 -25.65 -1.15 -53.37
N CYS A 118 -25.19 -2.38 -53.12
CA CYS A 118 -24.04 -2.66 -52.27
C CYS A 118 -22.75 -1.99 -52.80
N LYS A 119 -22.53 -1.98 -54.12
CA LYS A 119 -21.38 -1.29 -54.73
C LYS A 119 -21.43 0.22 -54.55
N ILE A 120 -22.61 0.82 -54.67
CA ILE A 120 -22.79 2.26 -54.43
C ILE A 120 -22.47 2.58 -52.97
N LEU A 121 -23.00 1.78 -52.04
CA LEU A 121 -22.75 1.97 -50.61
C LEU A 121 -21.27 1.72 -50.25
N ASP A 122 -20.61 0.75 -50.89
CA ASP A 122 -19.16 0.52 -50.74
C ASP A 122 -18.34 1.76 -51.14
N GLU A 123 -18.66 2.37 -52.28
CA GLU A 123 -17.98 3.58 -52.75
C GLU A 123 -18.26 4.78 -51.84
N LEU A 124 -19.48 4.92 -51.31
CA LEU A 124 -19.80 5.96 -50.31
C LEU A 124 -18.97 5.77 -49.04
N MET A 125 -18.89 4.54 -48.50
CA MET A 125 -18.10 4.25 -47.30
C MET A 125 -16.60 4.47 -47.54
N LYS A 126 -16.09 4.11 -48.72
CA LYS A 126 -14.69 4.29 -49.10
C LYS A 126 -14.29 5.77 -49.24
N LYS A 127 -15.21 6.60 -49.72
CA LYS A 127 -15.01 8.05 -49.90
C LYS A 127 -15.19 8.84 -48.60
N MET A 128 -15.66 8.22 -47.53
CA MET A 128 -15.93 8.91 -46.27
C MET A 128 -14.67 9.66 -45.79
N PRO A 129 -14.74 10.99 -45.57
CA PRO A 129 -13.59 11.74 -45.08
C PRO A 129 -13.26 11.38 -43.63
N VAL A 130 -12.00 11.02 -43.38
CA VAL A 130 -11.45 10.76 -42.03
C VAL A 130 -10.20 11.61 -41.83
N LEU A 131 -10.08 12.26 -40.66
CA LEU A 131 -8.89 13.01 -40.29
C LEU A 131 -7.77 12.04 -39.90
N CYS A 132 -6.71 12.00 -40.71
CA CYS A 132 -5.52 11.22 -40.41
C CYS A 132 -4.47 12.11 -39.73
N PRO A 133 -3.88 11.71 -38.58
CA PRO A 133 -2.92 12.51 -37.81
C PRO A 133 -1.63 12.93 -38.56
N GLY A 134 -1.37 12.39 -39.75
CA GLY A 134 -0.20 12.71 -40.58
C GLY A 134 -0.45 13.60 -41.80
N ASN A 135 -1.71 13.99 -42.08
CA ASN A 135 -2.05 14.77 -43.26
C ASN A 135 -2.14 16.26 -42.94
N THR A 136 -1.55 17.12 -43.78
CA THR A 136 -1.62 18.59 -43.70
C THR A 136 -2.99 19.18 -44.10
N GLN A 137 -4.07 18.40 -43.99
CA GLN A 137 -5.41 18.88 -44.37
C GLN A 137 -5.91 19.86 -43.32
N THR A 138 -6.41 21.01 -43.78
CA THR A 138 -7.05 21.98 -42.89
C THR A 138 -8.44 21.48 -42.46
N LEU A 139 -8.92 21.91 -41.29
CA LEU A 139 -10.28 21.57 -40.83
C LEU A 139 -11.35 22.02 -41.84
N THR A 140 -11.14 23.15 -42.50
CA THR A 140 -12.05 23.66 -43.53
C THR A 140 -12.08 22.77 -44.77
N GLU A 141 -10.93 22.27 -45.23
CA GLU A 141 -10.89 21.32 -46.35
C GLU A 141 -11.59 20.02 -46.02
N MET A 142 -11.44 19.54 -44.78
CA MET A 142 -12.11 18.33 -44.33
C MET A 142 -13.62 18.53 -44.23
N GLU A 143 -14.07 19.63 -43.66
CA GLU A 143 -15.49 20.00 -43.58
C GLU A 143 -16.13 20.09 -44.98
N LEU A 144 -15.44 20.70 -45.95
CA LEU A 144 -15.92 20.77 -47.34
C LEU A 144 -16.03 19.40 -48.00
N LYS A 145 -15.04 18.52 -47.81
CA LYS A 145 -15.10 17.14 -48.31
C LYS A 145 -16.24 16.37 -47.66
N TRP A 146 -16.45 16.57 -46.37
CA TRP A 146 -17.51 15.92 -45.61
C TRP A 146 -18.89 16.39 -46.08
N GLN A 147 -19.08 17.69 -46.27
CA GLN A 147 -20.32 18.24 -46.82
C GLN A 147 -20.61 17.70 -48.22
N HIS A 148 -19.60 17.62 -49.09
CA HIS A 148 -19.77 17.04 -50.43
C HIS A 148 -20.15 15.55 -50.37
N TRP A 149 -19.50 14.78 -49.51
CA TRP A 149 -19.84 13.37 -49.27
C TRP A 149 -21.27 13.22 -48.71
N HIS A 150 -21.66 14.08 -47.78
CA HIS A 150 -23.01 14.10 -47.19
C HIS A 150 -24.09 14.40 -48.25
N GLU A 151 -23.83 15.37 -49.14
CA GLU A 151 -24.68 15.66 -50.30
C GLU A 151 -24.81 14.47 -51.26
N GLU A 152 -23.71 13.75 -51.53
CA GLU A 152 -23.75 12.51 -52.33
C GLU A 152 -24.68 11.46 -51.69
N CYS A 153 -24.54 11.21 -50.38
CA CYS A 153 -25.42 10.31 -49.64
C CYS A 153 -26.89 10.76 -49.72
N GLN A 154 -27.15 12.07 -49.54
CA GLN A 154 -28.49 12.64 -49.61
C GLN A 154 -29.14 12.44 -50.97
N ARG A 155 -28.36 12.61 -52.04
CA ARG A 155 -28.83 12.42 -53.41
C ARG A 155 -29.26 10.99 -53.66
N PHE A 156 -28.47 10.00 -53.26
CA PHE A 156 -28.82 8.59 -53.47
C PHE A 156 -30.11 8.18 -52.73
N LEU A 157 -30.39 8.74 -51.55
CA LEU A 157 -31.68 8.54 -50.87
C LEU A 157 -32.83 9.23 -51.59
N LYS A 158 -32.67 10.49 -52.00
CA LYS A 158 -33.72 11.24 -52.73
C LYS A 158 -34.09 10.58 -54.07
N ASP A 159 -33.10 10.01 -54.74
CA ASP A 159 -33.28 9.27 -56.00
C ASP A 159 -33.96 7.90 -55.79
N GLY A 160 -34.21 7.48 -54.54
CA GLY A 160 -34.87 6.21 -54.22
C GLY A 160 -34.01 4.98 -54.52
N THR A 161 -32.69 5.15 -54.64
CA THR A 161 -31.74 4.11 -55.09
C THR A 161 -31.83 2.83 -54.26
N PHE A 162 -32.11 2.97 -52.95
CA PHE A 162 -32.14 1.87 -51.99
C PHE A 162 -33.55 1.39 -51.60
N ALA A 163 -34.62 1.97 -52.18
CA ALA A 163 -36.01 1.71 -51.76
C ALA A 163 -36.44 0.23 -51.89
N SER A 164 -35.72 -0.56 -52.70
CA SER A 164 -35.97 -1.99 -52.86
C SER A 164 -35.32 -2.87 -51.80
N HIS A 165 -34.43 -2.33 -50.95
CA HIS A 165 -33.74 -3.07 -49.91
C HIS A 165 -33.67 -2.28 -48.58
N PRO A 166 -34.59 -2.51 -47.64
CA PRO A 166 -34.74 -1.71 -46.42
C PRO A 166 -33.46 -1.57 -45.59
N HIS A 167 -32.68 -2.64 -45.46
CA HIS A 167 -31.43 -2.60 -44.67
C HIS A 167 -30.38 -1.67 -45.29
N LEU A 168 -30.23 -1.64 -46.62
CA LEU A 168 -29.28 -0.75 -47.29
C LEU A 168 -29.76 0.71 -47.24
N GLU A 169 -31.08 0.92 -47.31
CA GLU A 169 -31.68 2.24 -47.08
C GLU A 169 -31.42 2.74 -45.65
N THR A 170 -31.59 1.88 -44.64
CA THR A 170 -31.25 2.18 -43.24
C THR A 170 -29.77 2.54 -43.10
N LEU A 171 -28.85 1.79 -43.71
CA LEU A 171 -27.42 2.11 -43.65
C LEU A 171 -27.12 3.48 -44.27
N CYS A 172 -27.73 3.80 -45.41
CA CYS A 172 -27.56 5.10 -46.05
C CYS A 172 -28.16 6.25 -45.20
N LYS A 173 -29.29 6.03 -44.53
CA LYS A 173 -29.87 6.97 -43.54
C LYS A 173 -28.93 7.19 -42.35
N ILE A 174 -28.26 6.15 -41.86
CA ILE A 174 -27.24 6.26 -40.81
C ILE A 174 -26.04 7.08 -41.30
N LEU A 175 -25.52 6.83 -42.52
CA LEU A 175 -24.42 7.60 -43.10
C LEU A 175 -24.76 9.09 -43.25
N LEU A 176 -26.02 9.42 -43.48
CA LEU A 176 -26.54 10.79 -43.53
C LEU A 176 -26.66 11.47 -42.15
N GLY A 177 -26.50 10.73 -41.06
CA GLY A 177 -26.69 11.26 -39.72
C GLY A 177 -28.15 11.48 -39.35
N ASP A 178 -29.08 10.71 -39.91
CA ASP A 178 -30.49 10.76 -39.48
C ASP A 178 -30.62 10.24 -38.03
N GLU A 179 -30.73 11.18 -37.09
CA GLU A 179 -30.78 10.90 -35.65
C GLU A 179 -31.91 9.93 -35.28
N SER A 180 -33.04 9.98 -35.99
CA SER A 180 -34.18 9.09 -35.74
C SER A 180 -33.83 7.63 -36.06
N THR A 181 -33.25 7.40 -37.25
CA THR A 181 -32.80 6.07 -37.67
C THR A 181 -31.67 5.54 -36.77
N ILE A 182 -30.75 6.40 -36.33
CA ILE A 182 -29.67 5.98 -35.41
C ILE A 182 -30.26 5.59 -34.05
N LEU A 183 -31.22 6.35 -33.53
CA LEU A 183 -31.89 6.06 -32.26
C LEU A 183 -32.73 4.78 -32.33
N GLU A 184 -33.35 4.45 -33.47
CA GLU A 184 -34.02 3.15 -33.69
C GLU A 184 -33.07 1.95 -33.52
N LYS A 185 -31.75 2.16 -33.64
CA LYS A 185 -30.72 1.13 -33.45
C LYS A 185 -30.08 1.16 -32.05
N LYS A 186 -30.74 1.79 -31.07
CA LYS A 186 -30.33 1.87 -29.66
C LYS A 186 -29.85 0.53 -29.09
N ASP A 187 -30.59 -0.54 -29.36
CA ASP A 187 -30.31 -1.90 -28.85
C ASP A 187 -28.95 -2.44 -29.31
N LEU A 188 -28.48 -2.02 -30.49
CA LEU A 188 -27.18 -2.43 -31.04
C LEU A 188 -26.01 -1.65 -30.41
N MET A 189 -26.26 -0.43 -29.93
CA MET A 189 -25.22 0.41 -29.34
C MET A 189 -25.01 0.13 -27.85
N THR A 190 -26.05 -0.33 -27.16
CA THR A 190 -26.12 -0.66 -25.71
C THR A 190 -25.91 0.52 -24.75
N THR A 191 -25.16 1.56 -25.15
CA THR A 191 -24.75 2.67 -24.29
C THR A 191 -24.96 4.03 -24.98
N TRP A 192 -25.28 5.06 -24.19
CA TRP A 192 -25.55 6.40 -24.71
C TRP A 192 -24.29 7.09 -25.27
N TYR A 193 -23.11 6.77 -24.75
CA TYR A 193 -21.86 7.36 -25.22
C TYR A 193 -21.43 6.76 -26.57
N HIS A 194 -21.79 5.50 -26.88
CA HIS A 194 -21.66 4.97 -28.25
C HIS A 194 -22.60 5.71 -29.20
N PHE A 195 -23.83 6.01 -28.77
CA PHE A 195 -24.75 6.86 -29.54
C PHE A 195 -24.20 8.28 -29.75
N LEU A 196 -23.65 8.92 -28.71
CA LEU A 196 -22.99 10.22 -28.81
C LEU A 196 -21.91 10.23 -29.89
N VAL A 197 -20.97 9.29 -29.83
CA VAL A 197 -19.84 9.25 -30.76
C VAL A 197 -20.30 8.96 -32.20
N THR A 198 -21.29 8.08 -32.36
CA THR A 198 -21.92 7.81 -33.66
C THR A 198 -22.57 9.07 -34.23
N ARG A 199 -23.31 9.80 -33.40
CA ARG A 199 -23.98 11.04 -33.79
C ARG A 199 -22.94 12.07 -34.22
N LEU A 200 -21.89 12.29 -33.44
CA LEU A 200 -20.79 13.20 -33.80
C LEU A 200 -20.12 12.81 -35.12
N LEU A 201 -19.92 11.52 -35.38
CA LEU A 201 -19.31 11.02 -36.63
C LEU A 201 -20.10 11.41 -37.88
N TYR A 202 -21.43 11.37 -37.81
CA TYR A 202 -22.31 11.61 -38.96
C TYR A 202 -23.01 12.97 -38.98
N THR A 203 -22.81 13.82 -37.97
CA THR A 203 -23.40 15.18 -37.94
C THR A 203 -22.37 16.28 -37.71
N HIS A 204 -21.34 16.04 -36.91
CA HIS A 204 -20.41 17.07 -36.45
C HIS A 204 -18.96 16.57 -36.39
N PRO A 205 -18.32 16.35 -37.56
CA PRO A 205 -17.03 15.67 -37.61
C PRO A 205 -15.84 16.54 -37.12
N THR A 206 -16.02 17.87 -37.02
CA THR A 206 -15.02 18.82 -36.51
C THR A 206 -15.35 19.34 -35.10
N VAL A 207 -16.08 18.57 -34.28
CA VAL A 207 -16.48 18.98 -32.92
C VAL A 207 -15.29 19.42 -32.07
N LYS A 208 -15.52 20.48 -31.27
CA LYS A 208 -14.54 21.02 -30.32
C LYS A 208 -14.90 20.58 -28.89
N HIS A 209 -13.88 20.54 -28.02
CA HIS A 209 -14.04 20.22 -26.59
C HIS A 209 -15.14 21.03 -25.90
N MET A 210 -15.23 22.35 -26.17
CA MET A 210 -16.21 23.25 -25.53
C MET A 210 -17.67 22.93 -25.84
N GLU A 211 -17.94 22.30 -26.99
CA GLU A 211 -19.30 22.00 -27.44
C GLU A 211 -19.72 20.57 -27.07
N LEU A 212 -18.75 19.72 -26.71
CA LEU A 212 -18.94 18.28 -26.51
C LEU A 212 -19.95 17.97 -25.40
N HIS A 213 -19.93 18.75 -24.32
CA HIS A 213 -20.90 18.62 -23.22
C HIS A 213 -22.36 18.75 -23.69
N LEU A 214 -22.66 19.72 -24.57
CA LEU A 214 -24.02 19.94 -25.08
C LEU A 214 -24.52 18.71 -25.86
N TYR A 215 -23.65 18.15 -26.71
CA TYR A 215 -23.95 16.93 -27.46
C TYR A 215 -24.07 15.72 -26.53
N ALA A 216 -23.23 15.62 -25.51
CA ALA A 216 -23.26 14.54 -24.53
C ALA A 216 -24.57 14.52 -23.74
N GLN A 217 -24.97 15.67 -23.18
CA GLN A 217 -26.22 15.81 -22.45
C GLN A 217 -27.43 15.51 -23.34
N SER A 218 -27.48 16.11 -24.54
CA SER A 218 -28.54 15.82 -25.51
C SER A 218 -28.61 14.34 -25.90
N SER A 219 -27.45 13.67 -26.04
CA SER A 219 -27.41 12.25 -26.40
C SER A 219 -27.89 11.37 -25.25
N LEU A 220 -27.54 11.70 -24.01
CA LEU A 220 -28.02 11.01 -22.82
C LEU A 220 -29.55 11.14 -22.69
N ASP A 221 -30.08 12.34 -22.82
CA ASP A 221 -31.52 12.62 -22.69
C ASP A 221 -32.33 11.84 -23.74
N LEU A 222 -31.87 11.87 -25.00
CA LEU A 222 -32.49 11.11 -26.09
C LEU A 222 -32.39 9.60 -25.89
N PHE A 223 -31.25 9.11 -25.42
CA PHE A 223 -31.01 7.68 -25.22
C PHE A 223 -31.82 7.15 -24.04
N LEU A 224 -31.89 7.85 -22.91
CA LEU A 224 -32.64 7.41 -21.73
C LEU A 224 -34.16 7.66 -21.83
N GLY A 225 -34.60 8.47 -22.79
CA GLY A 225 -36.02 8.75 -23.03
C GLY A 225 -36.71 9.47 -21.86
N GLY A 226 -35.95 10.10 -20.95
CA GLY A 226 -36.45 10.82 -19.78
C GLY A 226 -37.05 9.97 -18.65
N GLU A 227 -37.21 8.65 -18.81
CA GLU A 227 -37.84 7.78 -17.82
C GLU A 227 -36.86 7.17 -16.81
N SER A 228 -35.58 7.06 -17.18
CA SER A 228 -34.54 6.47 -16.33
C SER A 228 -33.60 7.54 -15.78
N SER A 229 -33.30 7.50 -14.48
CA SER A 229 -32.29 8.36 -13.88
C SER A 229 -30.89 7.93 -14.33
N PRO A 230 -29.97 8.88 -14.61
CA PRO A 230 -28.60 8.56 -14.98
C PRO A 230 -27.90 7.77 -13.87
N GLU A 231 -27.10 6.78 -14.27
CA GLU A 231 -26.29 6.02 -13.33
C GLU A 231 -25.10 6.88 -12.82
N PRO A 232 -24.44 6.49 -11.70
CA PRO A 232 -23.25 7.21 -11.22
C PRO A 232 -22.15 7.32 -12.28
N LEU A 233 -22.00 6.29 -13.12
CA LEU A 233 -21.04 6.31 -14.23
C LEU A 233 -21.39 7.40 -15.25
N ASP A 234 -22.67 7.55 -15.62
CA ASP A 234 -23.12 8.56 -16.57
C ASP A 234 -22.82 9.98 -16.06
N SER A 235 -23.00 10.19 -14.76
CA SER A 235 -22.70 11.46 -14.10
C SER A 235 -21.20 11.79 -14.16
N ILE A 236 -20.32 10.78 -14.00
CA ILE A 236 -18.86 10.94 -14.14
C ILE A 236 -18.48 11.27 -15.59
N LEU A 237 -19.03 10.55 -16.56
CA LEU A 237 -18.73 10.76 -17.98
C LEU A 237 -19.20 12.14 -18.44
N LEU A 238 -20.40 12.58 -18.02
CA LEU A 238 -20.90 13.93 -18.30
C LEU A 238 -19.99 15.02 -17.72
N ALA A 239 -19.55 14.86 -16.47
CA ALA A 239 -18.61 15.80 -15.86
C ALA A 239 -17.27 15.85 -16.61
N ALA A 240 -16.78 14.70 -17.10
CA ALA A 240 -15.58 14.65 -17.95
C ALA A 240 -15.79 15.39 -19.28
N PHE A 241 -16.96 15.23 -19.93
CA PHE A 241 -17.30 15.98 -21.14
C PHE A 241 -17.52 17.48 -20.92
N GLU A 242 -17.94 17.89 -19.71
CA GLU A 242 -18.02 19.30 -19.28
C GLU A 242 -16.65 19.91 -18.95
N PHE A 243 -15.62 19.09 -18.89
CA PHE A 243 -14.29 19.47 -18.43
C PHE A 243 -14.24 19.82 -16.92
N ASP A 244 -15.19 19.34 -16.11
CA ASP A 244 -15.20 19.56 -14.65
C ASP A 244 -14.43 18.45 -13.93
N ILE A 245 -13.12 18.65 -13.79
CA ILE A 245 -12.20 17.73 -13.13
C ILE A 245 -12.60 17.49 -11.66
N HIS A 246 -13.06 18.52 -10.95
CA HIS A 246 -13.38 18.40 -9.53
C HIS A 246 -14.61 17.52 -9.30
N GLN A 247 -15.62 17.66 -10.16
CA GLN A 247 -16.81 16.83 -10.10
C GLN A 247 -16.49 15.38 -10.50
N VAL A 248 -15.61 15.13 -11.49
CA VAL A 248 -15.13 13.77 -11.81
C VAL A 248 -14.47 13.11 -10.59
N ILE A 249 -13.54 13.79 -9.93
CA ILE A 249 -12.83 13.30 -8.74
C ILE A 249 -13.82 12.95 -7.62
N LYS A 250 -14.78 13.84 -7.35
CA LYS A 250 -15.79 13.67 -6.30
C LYS A 250 -16.71 12.48 -6.58
N GLU A 251 -17.29 12.40 -7.77
CA GLU A 251 -18.21 11.31 -8.12
C GLU A 251 -17.47 9.96 -8.19
N CYS A 252 -16.23 9.93 -8.68
CA CYS A 252 -15.40 8.73 -8.64
C CYS A 252 -15.13 8.26 -7.20
N SER A 253 -14.91 9.19 -6.26
CA SER A 253 -14.70 8.88 -4.84
C SER A 253 -15.91 8.18 -4.21
N ILE A 254 -17.11 8.59 -4.63
CA ILE A 254 -18.37 8.03 -4.14
C ILE A 254 -18.69 6.70 -4.83
N ALA A 255 -18.61 6.66 -6.16
CA ALA A 255 -19.08 5.54 -6.97
C ALA A 255 -18.16 4.31 -6.91
N LEU A 256 -16.84 4.51 -6.95
CA LEU A 256 -15.88 3.40 -7.10
C LEU A 256 -15.50 2.77 -5.75
N SER A 257 -15.81 3.42 -4.62
CA SER A 257 -15.51 2.95 -3.25
C SER A 257 -14.03 2.59 -2.99
N ASN A 258 -13.12 2.97 -3.90
CA ASN A 258 -11.69 2.69 -3.84
C ASN A 258 -10.91 3.99 -4.06
N TRP A 259 -10.14 4.38 -3.05
CA TRP A 259 -9.29 5.56 -3.09
C TRP A 259 -8.15 5.46 -4.10
N TRP A 260 -7.77 4.25 -4.57
CA TRP A 260 -6.70 4.07 -5.54
C TRP A 260 -6.92 4.88 -6.81
N PHE A 261 -8.12 4.78 -7.40
CA PHE A 261 -8.41 5.44 -8.68
C PHE A 261 -8.25 6.95 -8.54
N VAL A 262 -8.91 7.51 -7.54
CA VAL A 262 -9.00 8.96 -7.35
C VAL A 262 -7.64 9.53 -6.93
N ALA A 263 -6.91 8.83 -6.06
CA ALA A 263 -5.56 9.23 -5.64
C ALA A 263 -4.60 9.31 -6.83
N HIS A 264 -4.57 8.29 -7.70
CA HIS A 264 -3.64 8.25 -8.83
C HIS A 264 -4.09 9.13 -9.99
N LEU A 265 -5.40 9.23 -10.26
CA LEU A 265 -5.91 10.14 -11.28
C LEU A 265 -5.62 11.59 -10.89
N THR A 266 -5.86 11.95 -9.63
CA THR A 266 -5.58 13.30 -9.14
C THR A 266 -4.09 13.59 -9.12
N ASP A 267 -3.26 12.62 -8.72
CA ASP A 267 -1.79 12.74 -8.79
C ASP A 267 -1.30 12.98 -10.22
N LEU A 268 -1.81 12.23 -11.21
CA LEU A 268 -1.48 12.42 -12.62
C LEU A 268 -1.92 13.80 -13.13
N LEU A 269 -3.14 14.24 -12.81
CA LEU A 269 -3.68 15.53 -13.24
C LEU A 269 -2.92 16.72 -12.61
N ASP A 270 -2.46 16.57 -11.36
CA ASP A 270 -1.60 17.55 -10.68
C ASP A 270 -0.23 17.63 -11.37
N HIS A 271 0.37 16.49 -11.74
CA HIS A 271 1.60 16.45 -12.53
C HIS A 271 1.45 17.04 -13.94
N CYS A 272 0.26 16.99 -14.53
CA CYS A 272 -0.08 17.69 -15.77
C CYS A 272 -0.32 19.22 -15.58
N ASN A 273 -0.23 19.75 -14.35
CA ASN A 273 -0.54 21.13 -13.98
C ASN A 273 -1.99 21.56 -14.29
N LEU A 274 -2.93 20.62 -14.30
CA LEU A 274 -4.35 20.88 -14.58
C LEU A 274 -5.13 21.26 -13.33
N LEU A 275 -4.61 20.90 -12.15
CA LEU A 275 -5.19 21.24 -10.86
C LEU A 275 -4.52 22.50 -10.31
N GLN A 276 -5.33 23.46 -9.87
CA GLN A 276 -4.82 24.61 -9.13
C GLN A 276 -4.54 24.19 -7.69
N SER A 277 -3.35 24.53 -7.19
CA SER A 277 -2.94 24.29 -5.80
C SER A 277 -3.65 25.24 -4.83
N HIS A 278 -4.98 25.13 -4.74
CA HIS A 278 -5.74 25.78 -3.67
C HIS A 278 -5.70 24.87 -2.45
N ASN A 279 -5.18 25.40 -1.35
CA ASN A 279 -5.24 24.72 -0.08
C ASN A 279 -6.71 24.63 0.34
N LEU A 280 -7.14 23.41 0.68
CA LEU A 280 -8.43 23.20 1.33
C LEU A 280 -8.43 23.94 2.68
N TYR A 281 -9.61 24.19 3.26
CA TYR A 281 -9.75 24.88 4.55
C TYR A 281 -8.93 24.26 5.70
N PHE A 282 -8.51 23.01 5.53
CA PHE A 282 -7.73 22.21 6.48
C PHE A 282 -6.21 22.27 6.23
N GLY A 283 -5.73 23.10 5.29
CA GLY A 283 -4.31 23.36 5.04
C GLY A 283 -3.59 22.36 4.12
N SER A 284 -4.27 21.33 3.62
CA SER A 284 -3.74 20.38 2.63
C SER A 284 -4.32 20.65 1.25
N ASN A 285 -3.61 20.28 0.19
CA ASN A 285 -4.15 20.29 -1.17
C ASN A 285 -4.99 19.03 -1.45
N MET A 286 -5.85 19.07 -2.46
CA MET A 286 -6.73 17.93 -2.81
C MET A 286 -5.95 16.65 -3.10
N ARG A 287 -4.82 16.77 -3.80
CA ARG A 287 -3.92 15.65 -4.14
C ARG A 287 -3.44 14.94 -2.88
N GLU A 288 -2.86 15.68 -1.94
CA GLU A 288 -2.31 15.15 -0.70
C GLU A 288 -3.42 14.52 0.15
N TYR A 289 -4.59 15.16 0.27
CA TYR A 289 -5.72 14.57 0.99
C TYR A 289 -6.08 13.17 0.46
N LEU A 290 -6.24 13.03 -0.86
CA LEU A 290 -6.61 11.75 -1.48
C LEU A 290 -5.50 10.69 -1.38
N LEU A 291 -4.23 11.10 -1.49
CA LEU A 291 -3.09 10.21 -1.26
C LEU A 291 -3.02 9.74 0.19
N LEU A 292 -3.28 10.60 1.17
CA LEU A 292 -3.31 10.25 2.59
C LEU A 292 -4.42 9.26 2.92
N GLU A 293 -5.63 9.44 2.37
CA GLU A 293 -6.74 8.48 2.53
C GLU A 293 -6.40 7.11 1.92
N TYR A 294 -5.83 7.11 0.70
CA TYR A 294 -5.39 5.88 0.05
C TYR A 294 -4.29 5.17 0.86
N ALA A 295 -3.25 5.91 1.28
CA ALA A 295 -2.16 5.38 2.09
C ALA A 295 -2.66 4.84 3.44
N SER A 296 -3.60 5.51 4.09
CA SER A 296 -4.22 5.05 5.33
C SER A 296 -5.00 3.74 5.14
N GLY A 297 -5.68 3.60 4.00
CA GLY A 297 -6.31 2.35 3.57
C GLY A 297 -5.30 1.21 3.39
N LEU A 298 -4.19 1.47 2.68
CA LEU A 298 -3.10 0.51 2.51
C LEU A 298 -2.43 0.12 3.83
N PHE A 299 -2.26 1.08 4.73
CA PHE A 299 -1.62 0.88 6.02
C PHE A 299 -2.38 -0.10 6.92
N SER A 300 -3.71 -0.10 6.79
CA SER A 300 -4.58 -1.04 7.51
C SER A 300 -4.40 -2.49 7.07
N HIS A 301 -3.78 -2.74 5.90
CA HIS A 301 -3.56 -4.07 5.36
C HIS A 301 -2.23 -4.69 5.83
N HIS A 302 -2.26 -5.97 6.22
CA HIS A 302 -1.14 -6.65 6.87
C HIS A 302 0.15 -6.74 6.02
N SER A 303 0.04 -6.76 4.69
CA SER A 303 1.17 -6.87 3.75
C SER A 303 1.53 -5.56 3.04
N LEU A 304 0.61 -4.61 2.95
CA LEU A 304 0.78 -3.40 2.11
C LEU A 304 1.21 -2.18 2.91
N TRP A 305 1.24 -2.26 4.24
CA TRP A 305 1.63 -1.13 5.09
C TRP A 305 3.03 -0.58 4.79
N GLN A 306 3.97 -1.39 4.26
CA GLN A 306 5.29 -0.89 3.86
C GLN A 306 5.18 0.07 2.68
N LEU A 307 4.37 -0.28 1.68
CA LEU A 307 4.11 0.59 0.53
C LEU A 307 3.42 1.88 0.98
N ALA A 308 2.51 1.80 1.96
CA ALA A 308 1.86 2.99 2.52
C ALA A 308 2.85 3.99 3.12
N VAL A 309 3.96 3.53 3.70
CA VAL A 309 5.02 4.41 4.22
C VAL A 309 5.61 5.25 3.08
N ASP A 310 5.86 4.64 1.92
CA ASP A 310 6.41 5.35 0.77
C ASP A 310 5.42 6.41 0.27
N TYR A 311 4.10 6.13 0.26
CA TYR A 311 3.11 7.17 -0.05
C TYR A 311 3.14 8.34 0.95
N PHE A 312 3.23 8.05 2.25
CA PHE A 312 3.33 9.11 3.26
C PHE A 312 4.58 9.99 3.10
N ASP A 313 5.69 9.44 2.62
CA ASP A 313 6.90 10.23 2.36
C ASP A 313 6.74 11.21 1.18
N HIS A 314 5.82 10.92 0.24
CA HIS A 314 5.52 11.80 -0.89
C HIS A 314 4.41 12.82 -0.60
N CYS A 315 3.91 12.87 0.64
CA CYS A 315 2.96 13.87 1.13
C CYS A 315 3.70 14.99 1.90
N PRO A 316 3.71 16.23 1.41
CA PRO A 316 4.60 17.28 1.92
C PRO A 316 4.21 17.88 3.29
N GLU A 317 2.92 18.07 3.56
CA GLU A 317 2.44 18.80 4.75
C GLU A 317 2.17 17.84 5.91
N TYR A 318 1.35 16.81 5.67
CA TYR A 318 0.82 15.95 6.72
C TYR A 318 1.36 14.52 6.67
N GLY A 319 2.11 14.13 5.64
CA GLY A 319 2.64 12.78 5.45
C GLY A 319 3.39 12.24 6.67
N ARG A 320 4.30 13.04 7.21
CA ARG A 320 5.07 12.69 8.41
C ARG A 320 4.19 12.48 9.65
N ALA A 321 3.25 13.39 9.90
CA ALA A 321 2.35 13.31 11.06
C ALA A 321 1.45 12.06 10.99
N TYR A 322 0.96 11.73 9.79
CA TYR A 322 0.20 10.51 9.55
C TYR A 322 1.06 9.27 9.80
N LEU A 323 2.28 9.23 9.25
CA LEU A 323 3.19 8.11 9.47
C LEU A 323 3.47 7.90 10.97
N GLU A 324 3.76 8.98 11.70
CA GLU A 324 4.01 8.94 13.15
C GLU A 324 2.83 8.35 13.93
N HIS A 325 1.60 8.67 13.55
CA HIS A 325 0.38 8.16 14.19
C HIS A 325 0.06 6.71 13.81
N HIS A 326 0.24 6.36 12.54
CA HIS A 326 -0.09 5.03 12.03
C HIS A 326 0.93 3.96 12.46
N ILE A 327 2.22 4.30 12.52
CA ILE A 327 3.28 3.34 12.84
C ILE A 327 3.13 2.72 14.23
N GLU A 328 2.62 3.46 15.21
CA GLU A 328 2.39 2.97 16.57
C GLU A 328 1.27 1.93 16.66
N ARG A 329 0.38 1.91 15.66
CA ARG A 329 -0.77 0.99 15.61
C ARG A 329 -0.44 -0.35 14.93
N ILE A 330 0.77 -0.50 14.37
CA ILE A 330 1.17 -1.76 13.74
C ILE A 330 1.19 -2.88 14.80
N PRO A 331 0.47 -3.99 14.60
CA PRO A 331 0.54 -5.12 15.53
C PRO A 331 1.93 -5.78 15.46
N LEU A 332 2.68 -5.68 16.56
CA LEU A 332 4.04 -6.21 16.72
C LEU A 332 4.02 -7.65 17.25
N GLU A 333 3.61 -8.59 16.39
CA GLU A 333 3.48 -10.01 16.76
C GLU A 333 4.84 -10.69 16.94
N THR A 334 5.78 -10.43 16.03
CA THR A 334 7.10 -11.06 15.97
C THR A 334 8.24 -10.05 16.12
N GLU A 335 9.39 -10.49 16.66
CA GLU A 335 10.59 -9.64 16.75
C GLU A 335 11.09 -9.19 15.38
N HIS A 336 10.97 -10.06 14.36
CA HIS A 336 11.36 -9.71 13.00
C HIS A 336 10.52 -8.56 12.42
N LYS A 337 9.20 -8.56 12.68
CA LYS A 337 8.33 -7.46 12.27
C LYS A 337 8.69 -6.17 13.02
N ALA A 338 8.97 -6.26 14.32
CA ALA A 338 9.41 -5.09 15.11
C ALA A 338 10.72 -4.49 14.59
N LEU A 339 11.72 -5.32 14.25
CA LEU A 339 12.98 -4.87 13.67
C LEU A 339 12.78 -4.19 12.30
N LYS A 340 11.86 -4.69 11.47
CA LYS A 340 11.51 -4.04 10.20
C LYS A 340 10.89 -2.65 10.41
N VAL A 341 9.92 -2.55 11.32
CA VAL A 341 9.29 -1.27 11.67
C VAL A 341 10.32 -0.29 12.23
N LEU A 342 11.20 -0.75 13.11
CA LEU A 342 12.25 0.10 13.68
C LEU A 342 13.21 0.64 12.63
N ARG A 343 13.65 -0.20 11.69
CA ARG A 343 14.51 0.26 10.59
C ARG A 343 13.86 1.38 9.79
N ILE A 344 12.55 1.26 9.52
CA ILE A 344 11.76 2.29 8.82
C ILE A 344 11.73 3.60 9.63
N CYS A 345 11.51 3.51 10.95
CA CYS A 345 11.52 4.67 11.84
C CYS A 345 12.91 5.32 11.95
N GLU A 346 13.98 4.53 12.07
CA GLU A 346 15.36 5.01 12.17
C GLU A 346 15.80 5.73 10.88
N GLN A 347 15.47 5.19 9.71
CA GLN A 347 15.73 5.83 8.42
C GLN A 347 15.08 7.21 8.29
N ARG A 348 13.94 7.42 8.97
CA ARG A 348 13.14 8.66 8.94
C ARG A 348 13.29 9.52 10.21
N MET A 349 14.27 9.20 11.07
CA MET A 349 14.57 9.93 12.31
C MET A 349 13.37 10.05 13.28
N LEU A 350 12.47 9.06 13.29
CA LEU A 350 11.30 8.99 14.16
C LEU A 350 11.67 8.48 15.57
N SER A 351 12.41 9.29 16.31
CA SER A 351 13.06 8.89 17.57
C SER A 351 12.07 8.53 18.69
N GLU A 352 10.94 9.23 18.75
CA GLU A 352 9.89 8.96 19.75
C GLU A 352 9.22 7.61 19.50
N GLN A 353 8.90 7.32 18.23
CA GLN A 353 8.29 6.05 17.81
C GLN A 353 9.27 4.88 18.00
N VAL A 354 10.56 5.06 17.69
CA VAL A 354 11.61 4.06 18.00
C VAL A 354 11.60 3.71 19.48
N ARG A 355 11.54 4.72 20.37
CA ARG A 355 11.51 4.52 21.81
C ARG A 355 10.23 3.80 22.24
N SER A 356 9.08 4.21 21.74
CA SER A 356 7.76 3.63 22.02
C SER A 356 7.69 2.14 21.62
N ILE A 357 8.14 1.81 20.40
CA ILE A 357 8.21 0.44 19.87
C ILE A 357 9.14 -0.42 20.72
N CYS A 358 10.35 0.06 21.02
CA CYS A 358 11.31 -0.69 21.84
C CYS A 358 10.77 -0.96 23.25
N LYS A 359 10.10 0.01 23.89
CA LYS A 359 9.45 -0.18 25.21
C LYS A 359 8.37 -1.26 25.16
N THR A 360 7.52 -1.22 24.13
CA THR A 360 6.45 -2.21 23.93
C THR A 360 7.02 -3.63 23.77
N MET A 361 8.07 -3.78 22.96
CA MET A 361 8.74 -5.06 22.77
C MET A 361 9.47 -5.54 24.03
N ALA A 362 10.11 -4.63 24.78
CA ALA A 362 10.75 -4.94 26.06
C ALA A 362 9.73 -5.48 27.07
N MET A 363 8.59 -4.81 27.24
CA MET A 363 7.50 -5.28 28.10
C MET A 363 6.96 -6.65 27.69
N LYS A 364 6.79 -6.90 26.38
CA LYS A 364 6.34 -8.19 25.86
C LYS A 364 7.36 -9.30 26.14
N ALA A 365 8.65 -9.03 25.98
CA ALA A 365 9.72 -9.97 26.30
C ALA A 365 9.78 -10.31 27.80
N VAL A 366 9.61 -9.31 28.68
CA VAL A 366 9.52 -9.51 30.13
C VAL A 366 8.33 -10.40 30.51
N ARG A 367 7.15 -10.20 29.89
CA ARG A 367 5.97 -11.05 30.13
C ARG A 367 6.17 -12.49 29.69
N ASN A 368 6.96 -12.71 28.64
CA ASN A 368 7.28 -14.04 28.12
C ASN A 368 8.51 -14.68 28.79
N ASN A 369 9.01 -14.10 29.89
CA ASN A 369 10.19 -14.55 30.64
C ASN A 369 11.47 -14.66 29.80
N ARG A 370 11.62 -13.85 28.75
CA ARG A 370 12.83 -13.75 27.92
C ARG A 370 13.63 -12.52 28.35
N LEU A 371 14.45 -12.67 29.38
CA LEU A 371 15.17 -11.55 29.99
C LEU A 371 16.23 -10.95 29.06
N GLY A 372 16.96 -11.77 28.28
CA GLY A 372 17.95 -11.27 27.32
C GLY A 372 17.33 -10.38 26.24
N SER A 373 16.24 -10.83 25.60
CA SER A 373 15.48 -10.01 24.65
C SER A 373 14.97 -8.72 25.30
N ALA A 374 14.42 -8.81 26.52
CA ALA A 374 13.91 -7.64 27.24
C ALA A 374 15.00 -6.60 27.51
N LEU A 375 16.20 -7.04 27.88
CA LEU A 375 17.35 -6.16 28.12
C LEU A 375 17.86 -5.55 26.82
N SER A 376 17.93 -6.32 25.73
CA SER A 376 18.30 -5.79 24.42
C SER A 376 17.36 -4.66 23.97
N TRP A 377 16.04 -4.87 24.12
CA TRP A 377 15.03 -3.88 23.76
C TRP A 377 15.07 -2.64 24.67
N SER A 378 15.36 -2.78 25.96
CA SER A 378 15.44 -1.65 26.89
C SER A 378 16.67 -0.77 26.65
N ILE A 379 17.81 -1.39 26.31
CA ILE A 379 19.02 -0.69 25.91
C ILE A 379 18.78 0.14 24.65
N ARG A 380 18.13 -0.46 23.64
CA ARG A 380 17.75 0.25 22.41
C ARG A 380 16.78 1.40 22.66
N ALA A 381 15.83 1.23 23.59
CA ALA A 381 14.93 2.29 24.02
C ALA A 381 15.62 3.42 24.81
N LYS A 382 16.88 3.23 25.25
CA LYS A 382 17.59 4.09 26.22
C LYS A 382 16.78 4.32 27.50
N ASP A 383 16.03 3.31 27.95
CA ASP A 383 15.21 3.39 29.16
C ASP A 383 15.99 2.84 30.36
N ALA A 384 16.65 3.73 31.09
CA ALA A 384 17.48 3.37 32.25
C ALA A 384 16.68 2.73 33.40
N ALA A 385 15.42 3.16 33.61
CA ALA A 385 14.56 2.62 34.65
C ALA A 385 14.15 1.18 34.31
N PHE A 386 13.76 0.93 33.06
CA PHE A 386 13.41 -0.41 32.62
C PHE A 386 14.63 -1.33 32.55
N ALA A 387 15.79 -0.84 32.12
CA ALA A 387 17.05 -1.59 32.16
C ALA A 387 17.42 -2.01 33.60
N THR A 388 17.20 -1.14 34.59
CA THR A 388 17.37 -1.47 36.01
C THR A 388 16.42 -2.58 36.46
N LEU A 389 15.14 -2.49 36.11
CA LEU A 389 14.15 -3.52 36.45
C LEU A 389 14.50 -4.90 35.86
N VAL A 390 14.95 -4.96 34.61
CA VAL A 390 15.36 -6.21 33.96
C VAL A 390 16.65 -6.74 34.59
N SER A 391 17.61 -5.85 34.90
CA SER A 391 18.86 -6.23 35.57
C SER A 391 18.60 -6.83 36.95
N ASP A 392 17.66 -6.27 37.72
CA ASP A 392 17.24 -6.83 39.02
C ASP A 392 16.65 -8.23 38.90
N ARG A 393 15.91 -8.51 37.83
CA ARG A 393 15.38 -9.85 37.58
C ARG A 393 16.48 -10.86 37.27
N PHE A 394 17.51 -10.47 36.51
CA PHE A 394 18.69 -11.31 36.27
C PHE A 394 19.43 -11.63 37.58
N LEU A 395 19.63 -10.63 38.44
CA LEU A 395 20.29 -10.84 39.73
C LEU A 395 19.47 -11.74 40.65
N LYS A 396 18.15 -11.58 40.66
CA LYS A 396 17.25 -12.45 41.42
C LYS A 396 17.29 -13.89 40.90
N GLU A 397 17.26 -14.09 39.58
CA GLU A 397 17.39 -15.42 38.97
C GLU A 397 18.71 -16.08 39.36
N TYR A 398 19.81 -15.31 39.38
CA TYR A 398 21.10 -15.80 39.85
C TYR A 398 21.06 -16.21 41.33
N CYS A 399 20.45 -15.43 42.21
CA CYS A 399 20.31 -15.81 43.62
C CYS A 399 19.52 -17.11 43.81
N GLU A 400 18.54 -17.39 42.96
CA GLU A 400 17.69 -18.58 43.05
C GLU A 400 18.31 -19.83 42.40
N LYS A 401 19.00 -19.68 41.26
CA LYS A 401 19.50 -20.79 40.44
C LYS A 401 21.03 -20.95 40.45
N GLY A 402 21.78 -19.95 40.90
CA GLY A 402 23.24 -19.90 40.85
C GLY A 402 23.83 -19.71 39.45
N THR A 403 23.02 -19.42 38.43
CA THR A 403 23.46 -19.22 37.04
C THR A 403 22.65 -18.13 36.36
N PHE A 404 23.24 -17.43 35.39
CA PHE A 404 22.56 -16.45 34.57
C PHE A 404 21.97 -17.09 33.31
N SER A 405 20.79 -16.62 32.91
CA SER A 405 20.26 -16.81 31.56
C SER A 405 20.96 -15.89 30.55
N ASP A 406 21.02 -16.28 29.27
CA ASP A 406 21.50 -15.45 28.15
C ASP A 406 22.90 -14.80 28.36
N LEU A 407 23.90 -15.60 28.74
CA LEU A 407 25.28 -15.17 29.03
C LEU A 407 25.93 -14.32 27.92
N ASP A 408 25.72 -14.73 26.66
CA ASP A 408 26.31 -14.06 25.49
C ASP A 408 25.89 -12.59 25.38
N LEU A 409 24.66 -12.26 25.80
CA LEU A 409 24.17 -10.88 25.74
C LEU A 409 24.83 -10.01 26.82
N ILE A 410 24.98 -10.54 28.04
CA ILE A 410 25.59 -9.83 29.16
C ILE A 410 27.09 -9.61 28.89
N ASP A 411 27.76 -10.61 28.31
CA ASP A 411 29.18 -10.54 27.95
C ASP A 411 29.45 -9.48 26.86
N ASN A 412 28.46 -9.16 26.02
CA ASN A 412 28.56 -8.22 24.91
C ASN A 412 27.87 -6.85 25.14
N LEU A 413 27.64 -6.45 26.40
CA LEU A 413 26.99 -5.16 26.71
C LEU A 413 27.83 -3.93 26.29
N GLY A 414 29.17 -4.04 26.27
CA GLY A 414 30.06 -2.94 25.88
C GLY A 414 29.75 -1.63 26.62
N PRO A 415 29.78 -0.46 25.95
CA PRO A 415 29.45 0.84 26.56
C PRO A 415 27.99 0.95 27.05
N SER A 416 27.08 0.09 26.56
CA SER A 416 25.67 0.14 26.96
C SER A 416 25.44 -0.21 28.43
N MET A 417 26.42 -0.80 29.12
CA MET A 417 26.35 -1.06 30.55
C MET A 417 26.14 0.22 31.38
N LEU A 418 26.66 1.36 30.88
CA LEU A 418 26.57 2.67 31.53
C LEU A 418 25.17 3.29 31.48
N LEU A 419 24.20 2.62 30.86
CA LEU A 419 22.81 3.08 30.82
C LEU A 419 22.18 3.13 32.22
N SER A 420 22.55 2.22 33.11
CA SER A 420 22.17 2.28 34.52
C SER A 420 23.20 1.64 35.44
N ASP A 421 23.24 2.11 36.68
CA ASP A 421 24.11 1.57 37.74
C ASP A 421 23.91 0.07 37.91
N ARG A 422 22.66 -0.39 37.93
CA ARG A 422 22.32 -1.80 38.11
C ARG A 422 22.75 -2.68 36.93
N LEU A 423 22.67 -2.15 35.71
CA LEU A 423 23.17 -2.83 34.51
C LEU A 423 24.70 -2.86 34.48
N THR A 424 25.34 -1.77 34.93
CA THR A 424 26.81 -1.73 35.12
C THR A 424 27.24 -2.81 36.11
N PHE A 425 26.56 -2.92 37.25
CA PHE A 425 26.82 -3.97 38.23
C PHE A 425 26.67 -5.36 37.62
N LEU A 426 25.56 -5.64 36.91
CA LEU A 426 25.32 -6.93 36.26
C LEU A 426 26.44 -7.31 35.28
N GLY A 427 26.84 -6.39 34.40
CA GLY A 427 27.92 -6.61 33.43
C GLY A 427 29.27 -6.84 34.09
N LYS A 428 29.61 -6.05 35.12
CA LYS A 428 30.87 -6.20 35.87
C LYS A 428 30.91 -7.45 36.72
N TYR A 429 29.79 -7.84 37.31
CA TYR A 429 29.69 -9.07 38.07
C TYR A 429 29.80 -10.32 37.18
N ARG A 430 29.29 -10.26 35.95
CA ARG A 430 29.53 -11.30 34.95
C ARG A 430 31.00 -11.36 34.50
N GLU A 431 31.63 -10.20 34.29
CA GLU A 431 33.05 -10.10 33.97
C GLU A 431 33.92 -10.78 35.07
N PHE A 432 33.55 -10.61 36.34
CA PHE A 432 34.16 -11.33 37.47
C PHE A 432 34.09 -12.86 37.30
N HIS A 433 32.92 -13.42 36.99
CA HIS A 433 32.76 -14.86 36.79
C HIS A 433 33.57 -15.39 35.59
N ARG A 434 33.67 -14.60 34.51
CA ARG A 434 34.52 -14.95 33.37
C ARG A 434 36.01 -15.01 33.78
N MET A 435 36.50 -13.99 34.47
CA MET A 435 37.88 -13.93 34.96
C MET A 435 38.19 -15.06 35.96
N TYR A 436 37.22 -15.41 36.81
CA TYR A 436 37.31 -16.56 37.71
C TYR A 436 37.44 -17.88 36.93
N GLY A 437 36.63 -18.08 35.89
CA GLY A 437 36.70 -19.26 35.02
C GLY A 437 38.02 -19.37 34.24
N GLU A 438 38.60 -18.23 33.85
CA GLU A 438 39.92 -18.12 33.21
C GLU A 438 41.10 -18.28 34.21
N LYS A 439 40.82 -18.51 35.51
CA LYS A 439 41.80 -18.61 36.60
C LYS A 439 42.60 -17.33 36.87
N GLN A 440 42.09 -16.17 36.44
CA GLN A 440 42.68 -14.86 36.74
C GLN A 440 42.25 -14.38 38.14
N PHE A 441 42.63 -15.12 39.18
CA PHE A 441 42.07 -14.95 40.52
C PHE A 441 42.35 -13.59 41.17
N PHE A 442 43.56 -13.03 41.02
CA PHE A 442 43.89 -11.70 41.57
C PHE A 442 43.05 -10.58 40.96
N ALA A 443 42.88 -10.61 39.65
CA ALA A 443 42.13 -9.60 38.93
C ALA A 443 40.62 -9.74 39.19
N ALA A 444 40.10 -10.97 39.30
CA ALA A 444 38.73 -11.26 39.72
C ALA A 444 38.45 -10.77 41.15
N ALA A 445 39.35 -11.06 42.10
CA ALA A 445 39.24 -10.61 43.50
C ALA A 445 39.20 -9.09 43.62
N LYS A 446 40.06 -8.38 42.87
CA LYS A 446 40.06 -6.91 42.81
C LYS A 446 38.73 -6.37 42.27
N LEU A 447 38.18 -6.99 41.22
CA LEU A 447 36.90 -6.58 40.63
C LEU A 447 35.73 -6.84 41.59
N LEU A 448 35.72 -7.99 42.27
CA LEU A 448 34.69 -8.32 43.26
C LEU A 448 34.69 -7.32 44.43
N LEU A 449 35.87 -7.00 44.97
CA LEU A 449 36.01 -6.00 46.02
C LEU A 449 35.56 -4.61 45.56
N MET A 450 35.88 -4.23 44.32
CA MET A 450 35.40 -2.97 43.72
C MET A 450 33.87 -2.94 43.64
N LEU A 451 33.22 -4.04 43.24
CA LEU A 451 31.76 -4.11 43.15
C LEU A 451 31.07 -3.95 44.51
N MET A 452 31.69 -4.44 45.59
CA MET A 452 31.16 -4.34 46.96
C MET A 452 31.36 -2.94 47.55
N THR A 453 32.57 -2.39 47.40
CA THR A 453 32.93 -1.07 47.93
C THR A 453 32.25 0.07 47.17
N ALA A 454 32.00 -0.08 45.87
CA ALA A 454 31.34 0.94 45.03
C ALA A 454 29.84 1.14 45.34
N ARG A 455 29.21 0.29 46.17
CA ARG A 455 27.78 0.38 46.56
C ARG A 455 26.77 0.39 45.41
N ILE A 456 27.16 -0.10 44.24
CA ILE A 456 26.30 -0.23 43.05
C ILE A 456 25.40 -1.48 43.14
N ALA A 457 25.85 -2.48 43.91
CA ALA A 457 25.13 -3.72 44.15
C ALA A 457 23.85 -3.53 44.99
N PRO A 458 22.72 -4.18 44.64
CA PRO A 458 21.54 -4.23 45.51
C PRO A 458 21.87 -4.81 46.88
N CYS A 459 21.38 -4.22 47.97
CA CYS A 459 21.64 -4.74 49.33
C CYS A 459 21.29 -6.23 49.48
N SER A 460 20.21 -6.69 48.83
CA SER A 460 19.79 -8.10 48.83
C SER A 460 20.76 -9.06 48.14
N PHE A 461 21.75 -8.54 47.39
CA PHE A 461 22.73 -9.33 46.64
C PHE A 461 24.11 -9.34 47.33
N TRP A 462 24.31 -8.57 48.40
CA TRP A 462 25.60 -8.49 49.09
C TRP A 462 26.00 -9.81 49.73
N MET A 463 25.06 -10.56 50.31
CA MET A 463 25.33 -11.88 50.87
C MET A 463 25.81 -12.86 49.79
N THR A 464 25.23 -12.80 48.58
CA THR A 464 25.66 -13.58 47.43
C THR A 464 27.08 -13.22 47.00
N LEU A 465 27.40 -11.92 46.87
CA LEU A 465 28.77 -11.46 46.56
C LEU A 465 29.81 -11.93 47.58
N LEU A 466 29.48 -11.86 48.88
CA LEU A 466 30.34 -12.36 49.95
C LEU A 466 30.54 -13.88 49.82
N THR A 467 29.46 -14.61 49.55
CA THR A 467 29.51 -16.07 49.36
C THR A 467 30.39 -16.44 48.15
N ASP A 468 30.31 -15.70 47.04
CA ASP A 468 31.17 -15.93 45.86
C ASP A 468 32.63 -15.54 46.09
N ALA A 469 32.94 -14.78 47.15
CA ALA A 469 34.31 -14.53 47.59
C ALA A 469 34.92 -15.72 48.35
N LEU A 470 34.09 -16.62 48.93
CA LEU A 470 34.58 -17.77 49.72
C LEU A 470 35.61 -18.63 48.99
N PRO A 471 35.38 -19.04 47.73
CA PRO A 471 36.35 -19.89 47.03
C PRO A 471 37.69 -19.19 46.79
N LEU A 472 37.70 -17.85 46.68
CA LEU A 472 38.91 -17.04 46.53
C LEU A 472 39.62 -16.85 47.87
N LEU A 473 38.87 -16.68 48.96
CA LEU A 473 39.41 -16.61 50.31
C LEU A 473 40.04 -17.93 50.75
N GLU A 474 39.55 -19.08 50.31
CA GLU A 474 40.06 -20.40 50.70
C GLU A 474 41.15 -20.97 49.76
N GLN A 475 41.58 -20.24 48.72
CA GLN A 475 42.68 -20.69 47.86
C GLN A 475 43.98 -20.90 48.66
N LYS A 476 44.85 -21.77 48.15
CA LYS A 476 46.17 -22.03 48.76
C LYS A 476 47.05 -20.79 48.77
N GLU A 477 46.98 -20.01 47.69
CA GLU A 477 47.66 -18.73 47.59
C GLU A 477 46.79 -17.63 48.19
N VAL A 478 47.41 -16.72 48.94
CA VAL A 478 46.75 -15.50 49.43
C VAL A 478 46.44 -14.59 48.24
N ILE A 479 45.16 -14.49 47.90
CA ILE A 479 44.64 -13.65 46.81
C ILE A 479 44.21 -12.28 47.34
N PHE A 480 43.52 -12.24 48.49
CA PHE A 480 43.14 -10.99 49.15
C PHE A 480 44.19 -10.60 50.19
N SER A 481 44.67 -9.35 50.14
CA SER A 481 45.60 -8.80 51.13
C SER A 481 44.94 -8.61 52.50
N ALA A 482 45.73 -8.30 53.54
CA ALA A 482 45.19 -7.98 54.86
C ALA A 482 44.18 -6.83 54.78
N ASP A 483 44.53 -5.71 54.12
CA ASP A 483 43.67 -4.55 53.91
C ASP A 483 42.36 -4.91 53.17
N GLN A 484 42.47 -5.69 52.08
CA GLN A 484 41.30 -6.13 51.32
C GLN A 484 40.40 -7.06 52.14
N THR A 485 41.00 -7.88 53.01
CA THR A 485 40.25 -8.76 53.93
C THR A 485 39.52 -7.95 54.99
N TYR A 486 40.13 -6.88 55.53
CA TYR A 486 39.45 -5.96 56.45
C TYR A 486 38.25 -5.26 55.80
N GLU A 487 38.36 -4.84 54.53
CA GLU A 487 37.23 -4.26 53.80
C GLU A 487 36.09 -5.28 53.60
N LEU A 488 36.41 -6.54 53.28
CA LEU A 488 35.40 -7.61 53.19
C LEU A 488 34.74 -7.91 54.55
N MET A 489 35.51 -7.89 55.65
CA MET A 489 34.97 -8.04 57.01
C MET A 489 34.00 -6.90 57.33
N LYS A 490 34.35 -5.66 56.98
CA LYS A 490 33.47 -4.50 57.14
C LYS A 490 32.19 -4.62 56.31
N CYS A 491 32.27 -5.10 55.07
CA CYS A 491 31.08 -5.39 54.26
C CYS A 491 30.19 -6.46 54.90
N LEU A 492 30.76 -7.51 55.49
CA LEU A 492 30.00 -8.55 56.20
C LEU A 492 29.32 -7.98 57.47
N GLU A 493 30.00 -7.12 58.21
CA GLU A 493 29.42 -6.41 59.35
C GLU A 493 28.27 -5.49 58.94
N ASP A 494 28.42 -4.73 57.85
CA ASP A 494 27.37 -3.85 57.32
C ASP A 494 26.12 -4.65 56.91
N VAL A 495 26.28 -5.80 56.24
CA VAL A 495 25.17 -6.67 55.83
C VAL A 495 24.46 -7.26 57.03
N THR A 496 25.23 -7.83 57.98
CA THR A 496 24.66 -8.43 59.18
C THR A 496 23.95 -7.38 60.05
N ALA A 497 24.52 -6.18 60.22
CA ALA A 497 23.90 -5.08 60.95
C ALA A 497 22.60 -4.56 60.27
N SER A 498 22.53 -4.60 58.94
CA SER A 498 21.35 -4.20 58.17
C SER A 498 20.26 -5.29 58.18
N GLU A 499 20.62 -6.57 58.11
CA GLU A 499 19.69 -7.72 58.11
C GLU A 499 19.13 -8.06 59.51
N LEU A 500 19.90 -7.78 60.57
CA LEU A 500 19.48 -7.89 61.98
C LEU A 500 18.26 -7.01 62.33
N LYS A 501 17.93 -6.01 61.51
CA LYS A 501 16.71 -5.20 61.65
C LYS A 501 15.48 -5.77 60.93
N LYS A 502 15.62 -6.76 60.04
CA LYS A 502 14.52 -7.25 59.19
C LYS A 502 14.14 -8.73 59.36
N LYS A 503 14.98 -9.57 59.95
CA LYS A 503 14.62 -10.96 60.28
C LYS A 503 15.11 -11.29 61.69
N LEU A 504 14.27 -11.03 62.69
CA LEU A 504 14.34 -11.79 63.93
C LEU A 504 13.57 -13.10 63.67
N GLN A 505 14.32 -14.21 63.66
CA GLN A 505 13.92 -15.62 63.72
C GLN A 505 13.85 -16.40 62.38
N ASP A 506 14.57 -17.54 62.39
CA ASP A 506 14.50 -18.75 61.54
C ASP A 506 15.01 -18.73 60.09
N ASP A 507 16.32 -18.52 59.90
CA ASP A 507 17.01 -19.12 58.74
C ASP A 507 18.40 -19.66 59.15
N ASP A 508 18.42 -20.92 59.60
CA ASP A 508 19.66 -21.65 59.97
C ASP A 508 20.69 -21.63 58.83
N ALA A 509 20.24 -21.57 57.57
CA ALA A 509 21.10 -21.55 56.39
C ALA A 509 21.82 -20.19 56.21
N GLU A 510 21.15 -19.06 56.46
CA GLU A 510 21.81 -17.74 56.42
C GLU A 510 22.82 -17.60 57.56
N THR A 511 22.48 -18.12 58.74
CA THR A 511 23.40 -18.12 59.90
C THR A 511 24.65 -18.95 59.62
N MET A 512 24.50 -20.15 59.05
CA MET A 512 25.63 -21.00 58.65
C MET A 512 26.51 -20.33 57.58
N LYS A 513 25.93 -19.62 56.61
CA LYS A 513 26.71 -18.86 55.60
C LYS A 513 27.57 -17.77 56.25
N VAL A 514 27.01 -17.02 57.20
CA VAL A 514 27.75 -15.98 57.94
C VAL A 514 28.90 -16.58 58.74
N GLU A 515 28.71 -17.71 59.40
CA GLU A 515 29.78 -18.41 60.14
C GLU A 515 30.90 -18.90 59.22
N MET A 516 30.56 -19.49 58.07
CA MET A 516 31.53 -19.90 57.06
C MET A 516 32.35 -18.71 56.54
N LEU A 517 31.69 -17.58 56.27
CA LEU A 517 32.36 -16.34 55.84
C LEU A 517 33.31 -15.81 56.91
N ARG A 518 32.90 -15.75 58.18
CA ARG A 518 33.77 -15.32 59.28
C ARG A 518 35.01 -16.20 59.41
N LEU A 519 34.84 -17.52 59.29
CA LEU A 519 35.95 -18.47 59.35
C LEU A 519 36.92 -18.31 58.18
N ALA A 520 36.41 -18.20 56.95
CA ALA A 520 37.22 -18.02 55.75
C ALA A 520 37.99 -16.69 55.79
N LEU A 521 37.34 -15.60 56.19
CA LEU A 521 37.96 -14.28 56.36
C LEU A 521 39.08 -14.31 57.42
N ALA A 522 38.84 -14.93 58.59
CA ALA A 522 39.86 -15.06 59.63
C ALA A 522 41.07 -15.88 59.17
N ARG A 523 40.84 -17.00 58.45
CA ARG A 523 41.90 -17.84 57.89
C ARG A 523 42.69 -17.11 56.79
N ASN A 524 42.01 -16.35 55.93
CA ASN A 524 42.70 -15.55 54.92
C ASN A 524 43.52 -14.44 55.58
N LEU A 525 42.97 -13.71 56.55
CA LEU A 525 43.68 -12.64 57.26
C LEU A 525 44.95 -13.16 57.95
N ALA A 526 44.86 -14.30 58.66
CA ALA A 526 46.03 -14.91 59.30
C ALA A 526 47.12 -15.26 58.29
N ARG A 527 46.75 -15.80 57.12
CA ARG A 527 47.71 -16.14 56.05
C ARG A 527 48.26 -14.90 55.35
N ALA A 528 47.43 -13.88 55.14
CA ALA A 528 47.82 -12.62 54.52
C ALA A 528 48.83 -11.87 55.38
N ILE A 529 48.57 -11.73 56.69
CA ILE A 529 49.50 -11.10 57.64
C ILE A 529 50.85 -11.83 57.66
N VAL A 530 50.85 -13.17 57.68
CA VAL A 530 52.10 -13.94 57.64
C VAL A 530 52.83 -13.73 56.32
N LYS A 531 52.13 -13.75 55.18
CA LYS A 531 52.75 -13.57 53.86
C LYS A 531 53.25 -12.14 53.63
N GLU A 532 52.52 -11.13 54.07
CA GLU A 532 52.90 -9.73 53.93
C GLU A 532 54.02 -9.37 54.91
N GLY A 533 53.94 -9.84 56.15
CA GLY A 533 54.97 -9.64 57.16
C GLY A 533 56.27 -10.44 56.94
N THR A 534 56.26 -11.45 56.06
CA THR A 534 57.48 -12.17 55.63
C THR A 534 58.13 -11.58 54.38
N VAL A 535 57.47 -10.65 53.69
CA VAL A 535 58.01 -9.93 52.52
C VAL A 535 58.75 -8.64 52.95
N GLU A 536 58.65 -8.24 54.21
CA GLU A 536 59.44 -7.16 54.82
C GLU A 536 60.66 -7.69 55.61
N GLU A 537 61.61 -8.34 54.93
CA GLU A 537 63.02 -8.29 55.37
C GLU A 537 63.88 -7.98 54.13
N PRO A 538 64.60 -6.85 54.09
CA PRO A 538 65.41 -6.42 52.93
C PRO A 538 66.63 -7.29 52.66
#